data_AF-A0A1B6DCP3-F1
#
_entry.id   AF-A0A1B6DCP3-F1
#
_cell.length_a   1.000
_cell.length_b   1.000
_cell.length_c   1.000
_cell.angle_alpha   90.00
_cell.angle_beta   90.00
_cell.angle_gamma   90.00
#
_symmetry.space_group_name_H-M   'P 1'
#
loop_
_entity.id
_entity.type
_entity.pdbx_description
1 polymer ?
#
loop_
_entity_poly.entity_id
_entity_poly.type
_entity_poly.pdbx_seq_one_letter_code
_entity_poly.pdbx_strand_id
1 'polypeptide(L)'
;MFENCEINSIDESTECSEALRLFIKRFEISPELWNCADRNYYSKTARTAALDRLVPFLARIKPGAKREDVKKKINSLRTNFRKELKKIAISKMSGNSPGKEYKPTAWSFYALSFLERFENPIEQQQSEAEEQVGVYFTILQKKYLNNFNINS
;
A
#
# COMPACT_ATOMS: atom_id res chain seq x y z
N MET A 1 47.74 11.15 27.26
CA MET A 1 47.43 11.58 25.88
C MET A 1 46.36 10.65 25.37
N PHE A 2 45.26 11.25 24.90
CA PHE A 2 43.90 10.72 24.94
C PHE A 2 43.71 9.37 24.24
N GLU A 3 43.07 8.44 24.95
CA GLU A 3 42.52 7.19 24.43
C GLU A 3 41.62 7.48 23.22
N ASN A 4 41.88 6.76 22.14
CA ASN A 4 41.07 6.79 20.93
C ASN A 4 39.67 6.28 21.28
N CYS A 5 38.77 7.26 21.37
CA CYS A 5 37.33 7.17 21.47
C CYS A 5 36.71 5.91 20.83
N GLU A 6 36.16 5.05 21.68
CA GLU A 6 35.15 4.05 21.33
C GLU A 6 33.86 4.76 20.85
N ILE A 7 33.85 5.33 19.65
CA ILE A 7 32.63 5.80 18.98
C ILE A 7 32.36 4.91 17.76
N ASN A 8 32.16 3.60 17.97
CA ASN A 8 31.68 2.70 16.92
C ASN A 8 30.77 1.59 17.47
N SER A 9 30.01 1.88 18.52
CA SER A 9 29.07 0.92 19.13
C SER A 9 27.63 1.43 19.25
N ILE A 10 27.31 2.61 18.71
CA ILE A 10 25.92 3.06 18.58
C ILE A 10 25.31 2.45 17.30
N ASP A 11 25.04 1.16 17.45
CA ASP A 11 23.85 0.44 17.02
C ASP A 11 23.46 0.44 15.53
N GLU A 12 24.10 -0.47 14.80
CA GLU A 12 23.72 -0.93 13.46
C GLU A 12 22.22 -1.35 13.36
N SER A 13 21.57 -1.68 14.49
CA SER A 13 20.13 -2.00 14.54
C SER A 13 19.23 -0.75 14.47
N THR A 14 19.68 0.39 15.00
CA THR A 14 18.96 1.68 14.92
C THR A 14 18.98 2.20 13.47
N GLU A 15 20.08 2.00 12.75
CA GLU A 15 20.22 2.46 11.37
C GLU A 15 19.27 1.74 10.40
N CYS A 16 19.06 0.42 10.58
CA CYS A 16 18.08 -0.34 9.80
C CYS A 16 16.63 0.13 10.03
N SER A 17 16.29 0.53 11.26
CA SER A 17 14.96 1.04 11.61
C SER A 17 14.69 2.39 10.94
N GLU A 18 15.66 3.31 11.02
CA GLU A 18 15.57 4.62 10.37
C GLU A 18 15.55 4.51 8.85
N ALA A 19 16.36 3.61 8.27
CA ALA A 19 16.33 3.36 6.83
C ALA A 19 14.95 2.86 6.37
N LEU A 20 14.28 2.01 7.15
CA LEU A 20 12.92 1.56 6.83
C LEU A 20 11.89 2.68 6.95
N ARG A 21 12.01 3.56 7.96
CA ARG A 21 11.16 4.75 8.09
C ARG A 21 11.29 5.67 6.88
N LEU A 22 12.53 5.97 6.47
CA LEU A 22 12.79 6.78 5.27
C LEU A 22 12.28 6.11 4.00
N PHE A 23 12.42 4.78 3.88
CA PHE A 23 11.86 4.03 2.76
C PHE A 23 10.34 4.17 2.68
N ILE A 24 9.62 4.00 3.81
CA ILE A 24 8.16 4.12 3.85
C ILE A 24 7.74 5.56 3.54
N LYS A 25 8.41 6.57 4.11
CA LYS A 25 8.14 7.98 3.80
C LYS A 25 8.34 8.28 2.30
N ARG A 26 9.38 7.73 1.68
CA ARG A 26 9.62 7.92 0.25
C ARG A 26 8.56 7.21 -0.60
N PHE A 27 8.10 6.05 -0.15
CA PHE A 27 7.02 5.30 -0.78
C PHE A 27 5.69 6.06 -0.73
N GLU A 28 5.34 6.63 0.43
CA GLU A 28 4.15 7.46 0.64
C GLU A 28 4.10 8.64 -0.34
N ILE A 29 5.18 9.41 -0.48
CA ILE A 29 5.21 10.59 -1.37
C ILE A 29 5.31 10.26 -2.87
N SER A 30 5.30 8.97 -3.24
CA SER A 30 5.38 8.50 -4.63
C SER A 30 4.03 7.89 -5.06
N PRO A 31 2.99 8.72 -5.30
CA PRO A 31 1.63 8.25 -5.61
C PRO A 31 1.58 7.35 -6.85
N GLU A 32 2.51 7.51 -7.79
CA GLU A 32 2.65 6.65 -8.97
C GLU A 32 2.86 5.16 -8.63
N LEU A 33 3.25 4.83 -7.39
CA LEU A 33 3.46 3.45 -6.95
C LEU A 33 2.22 2.80 -6.32
N TRP A 34 1.33 3.59 -5.70
CA TRP A 34 0.26 3.05 -4.85
C TRP A 34 -1.13 3.65 -5.11
N ASN A 35 -1.23 4.86 -5.65
CA ASN A 35 -2.50 5.53 -5.90
C ASN A 35 -3.00 5.24 -7.33
N CYS A 36 -4.04 4.42 -7.47
CA CYS A 36 -4.63 4.09 -8.77
C CYS A 36 -5.28 5.30 -9.48
N ALA A 37 -5.63 6.35 -8.74
CA ALA A 37 -6.16 7.59 -9.30
C ALA A 37 -5.07 8.53 -9.85
N ASP A 38 -3.79 8.25 -9.59
CA ASP A 38 -2.71 9.05 -10.16
C ASP A 38 -2.53 8.74 -11.65
N ARG A 39 -2.44 9.78 -12.47
CA ARG A 39 -2.23 9.64 -13.93
C ARG A 39 -1.01 8.81 -14.31
N ASN A 40 0.02 8.83 -13.46
CA ASN A 40 1.27 8.12 -13.68
C ASN A 40 1.24 6.69 -13.11
N TYR A 41 0.15 6.29 -12.44
CA TYR A 41 0.02 4.94 -11.87
C TYR A 41 0.14 3.85 -12.94
N TYR A 42 -0.41 4.09 -14.14
CA TYR A 42 -0.32 3.16 -15.27
C TYR A 42 0.91 3.40 -16.16
N SER A 43 1.66 4.48 -15.92
CA SER A 43 2.87 4.79 -16.69
C SER A 43 4.05 3.94 -16.23
N LYS A 44 4.42 2.94 -17.05
CA LYS A 44 5.58 2.07 -16.79
C LYS A 44 6.84 2.88 -16.50
N THR A 45 7.10 3.92 -17.30
CA THR A 45 8.27 4.79 -17.15
C THR A 45 8.28 5.52 -15.81
N ALA A 46 7.15 6.12 -15.42
CA ALA A 46 7.05 6.84 -14.15
C ALA A 46 7.19 5.90 -12.94
N ARG A 47 6.54 4.74 -12.98
CA ARG A 47 6.68 3.69 -11.95
C ARG A 47 8.12 3.22 -11.83
N THR A 48 8.78 2.95 -12.95
CA THR A 48 10.18 2.52 -12.95
C THR A 48 11.09 3.59 -12.33
N ALA A 49 10.93 4.85 -12.71
CA ALA A 49 11.68 5.96 -12.14
C ALA A 49 11.39 6.17 -10.64
N ALA A 50 10.16 5.91 -10.19
CA ALA A 50 9.81 5.94 -8.77
C ALA A 50 10.50 4.81 -8.00
N LEU A 51 10.44 3.57 -8.50
CA LEU A 51 11.12 2.43 -7.88
C LEU A 51 12.64 2.66 -7.77
N ASP A 52 13.25 3.23 -8.81
CA ASP A 52 14.69 3.54 -8.80
C ASP A 52 15.05 4.56 -7.71
N ARG A 53 14.17 5.54 -7.46
CA ARG A 53 14.35 6.50 -6.36
C ARG A 53 14.25 5.86 -4.97
N LEU A 54 13.64 4.67 -4.84
CA LEU A 54 13.56 3.93 -3.57
C LEU A 54 14.75 2.99 -3.32
N VAL A 55 15.51 2.64 -4.37
CA VAL A 55 16.70 1.75 -4.26
C VAL A 55 17.72 2.22 -3.22
N PRO A 56 18.19 3.48 -3.19
CA PRO A 56 19.21 3.90 -2.23
C PRO A 56 18.75 3.79 -0.77
N PHE A 57 17.45 3.95 -0.51
CA PHE A 57 16.88 3.78 0.84
C PHE A 57 16.86 2.32 1.25
N LEU A 58 16.50 1.42 0.33
CA LEU A 58 16.54 -0.02 0.59
C LEU A 58 17.98 -0.53 0.71
N ALA A 59 18.92 0.06 -0.03
CA ALA A 59 20.34 -0.31 0.01
C ALA A 59 20.98 -0.09 1.39
N ARG A 60 20.46 0.86 2.18
CA ARG A 60 20.86 1.07 3.58
C ARG A 60 20.47 -0.10 4.50
N ILE A 61 19.41 -0.82 4.17
CA ILE A 61 18.94 -2.01 4.92
C ILE A 61 19.55 -3.29 4.35
N LYS A 62 19.66 -3.35 3.02
CA LYS A 62 20.15 -4.50 2.27
C LYS A 62 21.17 -4.02 1.25
N PRO A 63 22.47 -4.06 1.57
CA PRO A 63 23.52 -3.69 0.62
C PRO A 63 23.37 -4.43 -0.72
N GLY A 64 23.52 -3.72 -1.83
CA GLY A 64 23.33 -4.28 -3.17
C GLY A 64 21.87 -4.48 -3.61
N ALA A 65 20.91 -3.91 -2.89
CA ALA A 65 19.49 -3.92 -3.29
C ALA A 65 19.30 -3.41 -4.72
N LYS A 66 18.46 -4.10 -5.47
CA LYS A 66 18.05 -3.71 -6.83
C LYS A 66 16.57 -3.34 -6.86
N ARG A 67 16.13 -2.80 -7.99
CA ARG A 67 14.71 -2.47 -8.25
C ARG A 67 13.74 -3.62 -7.91
N GLU A 68 14.13 -4.86 -8.20
CA GLU A 68 13.30 -6.03 -7.88
C GLU A 68 13.18 -6.28 -6.38
N ASP A 69 14.22 -5.97 -5.59
CA ASP A 69 14.14 -6.02 -4.13
C ASP A 69 13.20 -4.96 -3.58
N VAL A 70 13.19 -3.76 -4.19
CA VAL A 70 12.23 -2.69 -3.84
C VAL A 70 10.79 -3.15 -4.05
N LYS A 71 10.48 -3.75 -5.21
CA LYS A 71 9.15 -4.32 -5.48
C LYS A 71 8.78 -5.39 -4.45
N LYS A 72 9.70 -6.31 -4.15
CA LYS A 72 9.49 -7.36 -3.13
C LYS A 72 9.22 -6.75 -1.75
N LYS A 73 9.97 -5.70 -1.37
CA LYS A 73 9.80 -5.01 -0.10
C LYS A 73 8.44 -4.32 -0.01
N ILE A 74 8.02 -3.61 -1.06
CA ILE A 74 6.68 -3.00 -1.15
C ILE A 74 5.60 -4.08 -1.02
N ASN A 75 5.69 -5.18 -1.78
CA ASN A 75 4.70 -6.25 -1.72
C ASN A 75 4.62 -6.91 -0.34
N SER A 76 5.76 -7.07 0.35
CA SER A 76 5.81 -7.55 1.73
C SER A 76 5.13 -6.58 2.69
N LEU A 77 5.40 -5.28 2.59
CA LEU A 77 4.75 -4.25 3.41
C LEU A 77 3.22 -4.24 3.20
N ARG A 78 2.76 -4.23 1.95
CA ARG A 78 1.33 -4.31 1.59
C ARG A 78 0.66 -5.57 2.15
N THR A 79 1.34 -6.71 2.03
CA THR A 79 0.81 -7.99 2.54
C THR A 79 0.68 -7.99 4.05
N ASN A 80 1.66 -7.45 4.76
CA ASN A 80 1.60 -7.31 6.22
C ASN A 80 0.48 -6.34 6.62
N PHE A 81 0.35 -5.21 5.92
CA PHE A 81 -0.72 -4.24 6.15
C PHE A 81 -2.12 -4.86 5.97
N ARG A 82 -2.37 -5.57 4.87
CA ARG A 82 -3.63 -6.33 4.65
C ARG A 82 -3.91 -7.36 5.73
N LYS A 83 -2.89 -8.06 6.23
CA LYS A 83 -3.05 -9.04 7.32
C LYS A 83 -3.51 -8.35 8.60
N GLU A 84 -2.92 -7.19 8.93
CA GLU A 84 -3.33 -6.38 10.07
C GLU A 84 -4.78 -5.87 9.90
N LEU A 85 -5.14 -5.32 8.73
CA LEU A 85 -6.52 -4.93 8.42
C LEU A 85 -7.51 -6.09 8.60
N LYS A 86 -7.15 -7.29 8.15
CA LYS A 86 -7.98 -8.50 8.32
C LYS A 86 -8.20 -8.84 9.80
N LYS A 87 -7.19 -8.72 10.65
CA LYS A 87 -7.34 -8.97 12.10
C LYS A 87 -8.28 -7.95 12.74
N ILE A 88 -8.17 -6.68 12.36
CA ILE A 88 -9.09 -5.62 12.81
C ILE A 88 -10.52 -5.96 12.37
N ALA A 89 -10.72 -6.31 11.09
CA ALA A 89 -12.04 -6.66 10.56
C ALA A 89 -12.66 -7.86 11.28
N ILE A 90 -11.90 -8.95 11.46
CA ILE A 90 -12.35 -10.15 12.19
C ILE A 90 -12.73 -9.78 13.62
N SER A 91 -11.92 -8.97 14.31
CA SER A 91 -12.20 -8.55 15.68
C SER A 91 -13.47 -7.70 15.81
N LYS A 92 -13.83 -6.93 14.78
CA LYS A 92 -15.10 -6.18 14.72
C LYS A 92 -16.28 -7.10 14.46
N MET A 93 -16.11 -8.09 13.58
CA MET A 93 -17.17 -9.03 13.19
C MET A 93 -17.50 -10.07 14.28
N SER A 94 -16.53 -10.46 15.10
CA SER A 94 -16.71 -11.52 16.12
C SER A 94 -17.58 -11.09 17.33
N GLY A 95 -18.23 -9.92 17.27
CA GLY A 95 -19.14 -9.46 18.33
C GLY A 95 -18.44 -9.30 19.68
N ASN A 96 -17.14 -9.00 19.67
CA ASN A 96 -16.38 -8.80 20.89
C ASN A 96 -17.07 -7.74 21.77
N SER A 97 -17.15 -8.00 23.07
CA SER A 97 -17.65 -7.02 24.03
C SER A 97 -16.90 -5.69 23.84
N PRO A 98 -17.60 -4.53 23.94
CA PRO A 98 -16.98 -3.23 23.79
C PRO A 98 -15.72 -3.13 24.66
N GLY A 99 -14.57 -2.84 24.04
CA GLY A 99 -13.25 -2.78 24.69
C GLY A 99 -12.28 -3.92 24.39
N LYS A 100 -12.69 -4.98 23.68
CA LYS A 100 -11.81 -6.10 23.23
C LYS A 100 -11.47 -6.08 21.74
N GLU A 101 -11.41 -4.90 21.13
CA GLU A 101 -11.04 -4.76 19.73
C GLU A 101 -9.54 -4.94 19.52
N TYR A 102 -9.16 -5.67 18.46
CA TYR A 102 -7.78 -5.83 18.05
C TYR A 102 -7.17 -4.49 17.62
N LYS A 103 -6.02 -4.14 18.20
CA LYS A 103 -5.24 -2.96 17.84
C LYS A 103 -3.85 -3.38 17.36
N PRO A 104 -3.44 -3.04 16.13
CA PRO A 104 -2.09 -3.29 15.66
C PRO A 104 -1.07 -2.57 16.54
N THR A 105 0.04 -3.23 16.85
CA THR A 105 1.14 -2.65 17.64
C THR A 105 2.33 -2.24 16.78
N ALA A 106 2.41 -2.72 15.54
CA ALA A 106 3.50 -2.43 14.63
C ALA A 106 3.46 -0.97 14.16
N TRP A 107 4.50 -0.19 14.43
CA TRP A 107 4.62 1.19 13.96
C TRP A 107 4.48 1.32 12.43
N SER A 108 4.97 0.32 11.70
CA SER A 108 4.92 0.28 10.23
C SER A 108 3.49 0.13 9.70
N PHE A 109 2.56 -0.43 10.49
CA PHE A 109 1.15 -0.44 10.15
C PHE A 109 0.61 1.00 10.08
N TYR A 110 0.85 1.79 11.12
CA TYR A 110 0.41 3.19 11.18
C TYR A 110 1.08 4.05 10.09
N ALA A 111 2.35 3.80 9.81
CA ALA A 111 3.08 4.49 8.73
C ALA A 111 2.57 4.11 7.32
N LEU A 112 1.82 3.03 7.16
CA LEU A 112 1.22 2.59 5.89
C LEU A 112 -0.27 2.96 5.79
N SER A 113 -0.81 3.75 6.72
CA SER A 113 -2.22 4.16 6.74
C SER A 113 -2.68 4.87 5.46
N PHE A 114 -1.78 5.53 4.72
CA PHE A 114 -2.08 6.11 3.40
C PHE A 114 -2.57 5.09 2.36
N LEU A 115 -2.33 3.79 2.57
CA LEU A 115 -2.81 2.70 1.72
C LEU A 115 -4.24 2.25 2.05
N GLU A 116 -4.81 2.66 3.19
CA GLU A 116 -6.08 2.13 3.70
C GLU A 116 -7.20 2.22 2.66
N ARG A 117 -7.36 3.38 2.03
CA ARG A 117 -8.35 3.64 0.96
C ARG A 117 -8.24 2.72 -0.26
N PHE A 118 -7.09 2.07 -0.46
CA PHE A 118 -6.81 1.25 -1.65
C PHE A 118 -6.68 -0.25 -1.33
N GLU A 119 -6.54 -0.62 -0.06
CA GLU A 119 -6.31 -2.02 0.37
C GLU A 119 -7.33 -2.55 1.35
N ASN A 120 -8.37 -1.77 1.67
CA ASN A 120 -9.45 -2.21 2.54
C ASN A 120 -10.26 -3.32 1.86
N PRO A 121 -10.26 -4.56 2.39
CA PRO A 121 -11.01 -5.68 1.79
C PRO A 121 -12.52 -5.44 1.76
N ILE A 122 -13.02 -4.65 2.72
CA ILE A 122 -14.44 -4.36 2.88
C ILE A 122 -14.92 -3.40 1.77
N GLU A 123 -14.11 -2.41 1.40
CA GLU A 123 -14.44 -1.49 0.30
C GLU A 123 -14.17 -2.11 -1.07
N GLN A 124 -13.21 -3.02 -1.23
CA GLN A 124 -12.96 -3.68 -2.51
C GLN A 124 -14.16 -4.56 -2.94
N GLN A 125 -14.82 -5.25 -2.00
CA GLN A 125 -16.05 -5.99 -2.32
C GLN A 125 -17.21 -5.07 -2.71
N GLN A 126 -17.23 -3.83 -2.21
CA GLN A 126 -18.28 -2.86 -2.46
C GLN A 126 -18.01 -2.07 -3.75
N SER A 127 -16.76 -1.68 -4.02
CA SER A 127 -16.36 -0.98 -5.25
C SER A 127 -16.40 -1.89 -6.48
N GLU A 128 -16.01 -3.16 -6.37
CA GLU A 128 -16.11 -4.14 -7.46
C GLU A 128 -17.58 -4.45 -7.80
N ALA A 129 -18.46 -4.49 -6.79
CA ALA A 129 -19.89 -4.64 -6.98
C ALA A 129 -20.53 -3.38 -7.59
N GLU A 130 -20.17 -2.19 -7.14
CA GLU A 130 -20.68 -0.91 -7.66
C GLU A 130 -20.20 -0.61 -9.09
N GLU A 131 -18.96 -0.95 -9.43
CA GLU A 131 -18.43 -0.81 -10.79
C GLU A 131 -19.09 -1.81 -11.76
N GLN A 132 -19.32 -3.06 -11.33
CA GLN A 132 -20.07 -4.03 -12.13
C GLN A 132 -21.54 -3.66 -12.31
N VAL A 133 -22.20 -3.11 -11.27
CA VAL A 133 -23.58 -2.61 -11.37
C VAL A 133 -23.65 -1.39 -12.31
N GLY A 134 -22.67 -0.48 -12.27
CA GLY A 134 -22.59 0.66 -13.19
C GLY A 134 -22.41 0.24 -14.65
N VAL A 135 -21.54 -0.74 -14.91
CA VAL A 135 -21.34 -1.32 -16.25
C VAL A 135 -22.61 -2.05 -16.71
N TYR A 136 -23.24 -2.86 -15.85
CA TYR A 136 -24.47 -3.60 -16.17
C TYR A 136 -25.66 -2.66 -16.45
N PHE A 137 -25.82 -1.62 -15.64
CA PHE A 137 -26.86 -0.59 -15.83
C PHE A 137 -26.67 0.17 -17.15
N THR A 138 -25.42 0.51 -17.49
CA THR A 138 -25.07 1.14 -18.78
C THR A 138 -25.39 0.23 -19.97
N ILE A 139 -25.10 -1.07 -19.85
CA ILE A 139 -25.42 -2.07 -20.89
C ILE A 139 -26.93 -2.22 -21.06
N LEU A 140 -27.68 -2.26 -19.96
CA LEU A 140 -29.14 -2.35 -19.99
C LEU A 140 -29.80 -1.09 -20.58
N GLN A 141 -29.34 0.11 -20.22
CA GLN A 141 -29.83 1.36 -20.81
C GLN A 141 -29.61 1.40 -22.33
N LYS A 142 -28.42 1.02 -22.81
CA LYS A 142 -28.13 0.92 -24.26
C LYS A 142 -29.02 -0.10 -24.96
N LYS A 143 -29.26 -1.26 -24.34
CA LYS A 143 -30.15 -2.30 -24.89
C LYS A 143 -31.61 -1.84 -24.96
N TYR A 144 -32.08 -1.08 -23.98
CA TYR A 144 -33.45 -0.56 -23.94
C TYR A 144 -33.67 0.54 -24.99
N LEU A 145 -32.71 1.45 -25.14
CA LEU A 145 -32.76 2.54 -26.14
C LEU A 145 -32.66 2.02 -27.58
N ASN A 146 -31.88 0.95 -27.82
CA ASN A 146 -31.77 0.34 -29.16
C ASN A 146 -33.03 -0.43 -29.61
N ASN A 147 -33.94 -0.80 -28.70
CA ASN A 147 -35.19 -1.48 -29.05
C ASN A 147 -36.35 -0.51 -29.38
N PHE A 148 -36.14 0.81 -29.24
CA PHE A 148 -37.17 1.81 -29.51
C PHE A 148 -37.10 2.46 -30.90
N ASN A 149 -36.19 2.01 -31.78
CA ASN A 149 -36.00 2.61 -33.11
C ASN A 149 -36.14 1.63 -34.28
N ILE A 150 -37.13 0.73 -34.19
CA ILE A 150 -37.52 -0.16 -35.28
C ILE A 150 -39.05 -0.28 -35.26
N ASN A 151 -39.72 0.77 -35.71
CA ASN A 151 -41.11 0.78 -36.20
C ASN A 151 -41.40 2.15 -36.87
N SER A 152 -40.62 2.49 -37.90
CA SER A 152 -41.04 3.43 -38.94
C SER A 152 -40.72 2.85 -40.31
#